data_AF-A0A1I1QTV3-F1
#
_entry.id   AF-A0A1I1QTV3-F1
#
_cell.length_a   1.000
_cell.length_b   1.000
_cell.length_c   1.000
_cell.angle_alpha   90.00
_cell.angle_beta   90.00
_cell.angle_gamma   90.00
#
_symmetry.space_group_name_H-M   'P 1'
#
loop_
_entity.id
_entity.type
_entity.pdbx_description
1 polymer ?
#
loop_
_entity_poly.entity_id
_entity_poly.type
_entity_poly.pdbx_seq_one_letter_code
_entity_poly.pdbx_strand_id
1 'polypeptide(L)'
;MSRFIPAGSYQKTASHINSNLYGKARRRDQSWIASGFNISSLSGGLVNYDGALQSENDSLPVTGFIPNGSYQQTTENIAVALTAYCQKRDGSWQWASLDITSYKQGDGDIANIDGELKIQK
;
A
#
# COMPACT_ATOMS: atom_id res chain seq x y z
N MET A 1 5.56 -4.55 13.82
CA MET A 1 4.61 -4.69 12.70
C MET A 1 4.58 -3.38 11.95
N SER A 2 4.61 -3.44 10.62
CA SER A 2 4.58 -2.22 9.80
C SER A 2 3.22 -1.54 9.88
N ARG A 3 3.21 -0.21 10.04
CA ARG A 3 2.00 0.62 10.06
C ARG A 3 1.20 0.54 8.76
N PHE A 4 1.89 0.26 7.66
CA PHE A 4 1.32 0.26 6.32
C PHE A 4 0.77 -1.09 5.88
N ILE A 5 0.92 -2.12 6.72
CA ILE A 5 0.34 -3.43 6.49
C ILE A 5 -0.90 -3.55 7.40
N PRO A 6 -2.11 -3.54 6.83
CA PRO A 6 -3.32 -3.67 7.63
C PRO A 6 -3.32 -5.01 8.36
N ALA A 7 -3.73 -5.00 9.63
CA ALA A 7 -3.99 -6.24 10.35
C ALA A 7 -5.21 -6.93 9.74
N GLY A 8 -5.20 -8.26 9.71
CA GLY A 8 -6.37 -9.05 9.38
C GLY A 8 -6.12 -10.55 9.36
N SER A 9 -7.20 -11.34 9.27
CA SER A 9 -7.13 -12.80 9.25
C SER A 9 -6.33 -13.37 8.08
N TYR A 10 -6.23 -12.64 6.96
CA TYR A 10 -5.43 -13.03 5.80
C TYR A 10 -3.98 -13.35 6.14
N GLN A 11 -3.40 -12.72 7.17
CA GLN A 11 -2.01 -12.94 7.60
C GLN A 11 -1.73 -14.38 8.04
N LYS A 12 -2.76 -15.16 8.38
CA LYS A 12 -2.64 -16.58 8.72
C LYS A 12 -2.48 -17.49 7.49
N THR A 13 -2.99 -17.05 6.34
CA THR A 13 -3.08 -17.84 5.11
C THR A 13 -2.50 -17.11 3.90
N ALA A 14 -1.69 -16.08 4.16
CA ALA A 14 -0.99 -15.29 3.14
C ALA A 14 0.48 -15.09 3.55
N SER A 15 1.36 -15.05 2.56
CA SER A 15 2.80 -14.80 2.71
C SER A 15 3.24 -13.68 1.76
N HIS A 16 4.49 -13.21 1.88
CA HIS A 16 5.05 -12.15 1.03
C HIS A 16 4.17 -10.89 0.97
N ILE A 17 3.67 -10.48 2.13
CA ILE A 17 2.73 -9.38 2.28
C ILE A 17 3.50 -8.06 2.11
N ASN A 18 3.09 -7.28 1.12
CA ASN A 18 3.68 -5.99 0.77
C ASN A 18 2.58 -4.96 0.53
N SER A 19 2.78 -3.74 1.00
CA SER A 19 1.98 -2.58 0.64
C SER A 19 2.79 -1.72 -0.31
N ASN A 20 2.24 -1.51 -1.51
CA ASN A 20 2.86 -0.70 -2.54
C ASN A 20 1.98 0.52 -2.79
N LEU A 21 2.60 1.69 -2.75
CA LEU A 21 1.99 2.94 -3.18
C LEU A 21 2.31 3.15 -4.65
N TYR A 22 1.30 3.62 -5.39
CA TYR A 22 1.40 4.00 -6.80
C TYR A 22 0.83 5.41 -6.97
N GLY A 23 1.34 6.12 -7.97
CA GLY A 23 0.84 7.42 -8.35
C GLY A 23 1.52 7.94 -9.62
N LYS A 24 1.16 9.14 -10.03
CA LYS A 24 1.85 9.88 -11.09
C LYS A 24 2.61 11.03 -10.44
N ALA A 25 3.93 10.94 -10.37
CA ALA A 25 4.76 11.98 -9.77
C ALA A 25 5.24 12.98 -10.83
N ARG A 26 5.24 14.27 -10.48
CA ARG A 26 5.69 15.35 -11.35
C ARG A 26 7.21 15.50 -11.29
N ARG A 27 7.85 15.57 -12.45
CA ARG A 27 9.27 15.85 -12.62
C ARG A 27 9.57 17.34 -12.63
N ARG A 28 10.84 17.71 -12.52
CA ARG A 28 11.29 19.11 -12.59
C ARG A 28 11.00 19.77 -13.94
N ASP A 29 11.00 18.99 -15.02
CA ASP A 29 10.59 19.41 -16.37
C ASP A 29 9.06 19.56 -16.53
N GLN A 30 8.30 19.43 -15.43
CA GLN A 30 6.85 19.46 -15.37
C GLN A 30 6.12 18.29 -16.04
N SER A 31 6.85 17.30 -16.57
CA SER A 31 6.27 16.06 -17.06
C SER A 31 5.82 15.16 -15.90
N TRP A 32 4.92 14.23 -16.20
CA TRP A 32 4.39 13.26 -15.22
C TRP A 32 4.90 11.87 -15.55
N ILE A 33 5.37 11.15 -14.53
CA ILE A 33 5.78 9.75 -14.65
C ILE A 33 5.03 8.88 -13.66
N ALA A 34 4.73 7.64 -14.07
CA ALA A 34 4.23 6.62 -13.16
C ALA A 34 5.32 6.25 -12.15
N SER A 35 4.98 6.38 -10.88
CA SER A 35 5.90 6.18 -9.77
C SER A 35 5.26 5.27 -8.75
N GLY A 36 6.08 4.41 -8.15
CA GLY A 36 5.64 3.55 -7.07
C GLY A 36 6.71 3.40 -6.02
N PHE A 37 6.29 3.10 -4.80
CA PHE A 37 7.18 2.88 -3.67
C PHE A 37 6.63 1.77 -2.77
N ASN A 38 7.49 0.86 -2.34
CA ASN A 38 7.11 -0.14 -1.36
C ASN A 38 7.08 0.51 0.03
N ILE A 39 5.88 0.69 0.58
CA ILE A 39 5.67 1.31 1.89
C ILE A 39 5.63 0.28 3.03
N SER A 40 5.84 -1.00 2.71
CA SER A 40 5.71 -2.12 3.67
C SER A 40 6.63 -2.00 4.87
N SER A 41 7.75 -1.29 4.78
CA SER A 41 8.65 -1.02 5.91
C SER A 41 8.90 0.48 6.11
N LEU A 42 8.07 1.34 5.54
CA LEU A 42 8.23 2.78 5.66
C LEU A 42 7.97 3.21 7.11
N SER A 43 8.87 4.01 7.66
CA SER A 43 8.79 4.54 9.03
C SER A 43 8.44 6.02 9.10
N GLY A 44 8.26 6.69 7.96
CA GLY A 44 7.96 8.11 7.86
C GLY A 44 7.08 8.46 6.65
N GLY A 45 7.36 9.59 6.04
CA GLY A 45 6.65 10.07 4.85
C GLY A 45 7.33 9.70 3.54
N LEU A 46 6.78 10.22 2.45
CA LEU A 46 7.39 10.17 1.13
C LEU A 46 7.63 11.58 0.58
N VAL A 47 8.69 11.71 -0.20
CA VAL A 47 8.99 12.88 -1.01
C VAL A 47 9.05 12.47 -2.47
N ASN A 48 8.60 13.36 -3.34
CA ASN A 48 8.81 13.20 -4.78
C ASN A 48 10.13 13.88 -5.16
N TYR A 49 11.12 13.07 -5.56
CA TYR A 49 12.41 13.51 -6.06
C TYR A 49 12.48 13.30 -7.57
N ASP A 50 12.14 14.34 -8.33
CA ASP A 50 12.19 14.36 -9.81
C ASP A 50 11.44 13.17 -10.46
N GLY A 51 10.25 12.88 -9.97
CA GLY A 51 9.42 11.76 -10.43
C GLY A 51 9.72 10.42 -9.74
N ALA A 52 10.70 10.34 -8.85
CA ALA A 52 10.96 9.15 -8.04
C ALA A 52 10.49 9.37 -6.60
N LEU A 53 9.59 8.52 -6.11
CA LEU A 53 9.17 8.55 -4.72
C LEU A 53 10.30 8.01 -3.82
N GLN A 54 10.62 8.73 -2.76
CA GLN A 54 11.65 8.37 -1.79
C GLN A 54 11.14 8.56 -0.37
N SER A 55 11.73 7.89 0.61
CA SER A 55 11.40 8.08 2.01
C SER A 55 11.82 9.46 2.51
N GLU A 56 10.95 10.12 3.27
CA GLU A 56 11.19 11.40 3.92
C GLU A 56 11.03 11.24 5.44
N ASN A 57 11.78 12.05 6.20
CA ASN A 57 11.59 12.17 7.65
C ASN A 57 10.36 13.04 7.93
N ASP A 58 9.20 12.41 7.87
CA ASP A 58 7.92 13.00 8.26
C ASP A 58 7.21 12.06 9.25
N SER A 59 6.21 12.58 9.95
CA SER A 59 5.38 11.81 10.85
C SER A 59 4.59 10.76 10.08
N LEU A 60 4.45 9.57 10.65
CA LEU A 60 3.55 8.55 10.13
C LEU A 60 2.11 9.10 10.03
N PRO A 61 1.31 8.65 9.05
CA PRO A 61 -0.07 9.05 8.94
C PRO A 61 -0.85 8.66 10.20
N VAL A 62 -1.69 9.57 10.69
CA VAL A 62 -2.55 9.32 11.86
C VAL A 62 -3.68 8.36 11.48
N THR A 63 -4.18 8.43 10.24
CA THR A 63 -5.28 7.59 9.74
C THR A 63 -4.99 7.09 8.32
N GLY A 64 -5.41 5.85 8.03
CA GLY A 64 -5.23 5.23 6.71
C GLY A 64 -3.84 4.64 6.47
N PHE A 65 -3.61 4.22 5.22
CA PHE A 65 -2.39 3.56 4.74
C PHE A 65 -1.60 4.42 3.74
N ILE A 66 -2.07 5.64 3.46
CA ILE A 66 -1.36 6.60 2.62
C ILE A 66 -0.32 7.30 3.51
N PRO A 67 0.98 7.21 3.23
CA PRO A 67 2.00 7.92 3.99
C PRO A 67 1.82 9.43 3.83
N ASN A 68 2.20 10.16 4.89
CA ASN A 68 2.34 11.61 4.81
C ASN A 68 3.54 11.99 3.95
N GLY A 69 3.73 13.29 3.73
CA GLY A 69 4.93 13.82 3.08
C GLY A 69 4.62 14.76 1.93
N SER A 70 5.65 15.47 1.52
CA SER A 70 5.59 16.50 0.48
C SER A 70 5.19 15.97 -0.91
N TYR A 71 5.34 14.67 -1.15
CA TYR A 71 4.96 14.04 -2.42
C TYR A 71 3.48 14.25 -2.77
N GLN A 72 2.58 14.40 -1.79
CA GLN A 72 1.14 14.58 -2.04
C GLN A 72 0.83 15.87 -2.81
N GLN A 73 1.70 16.87 -2.76
CA GLN A 73 1.55 18.13 -3.50
C GLN A 73 1.98 18.01 -4.97
N THR A 74 2.77 16.99 -5.29
CA THR A 74 3.41 16.82 -6.60
C THR A 74 3.16 15.45 -7.22
N THR A 75 2.26 14.65 -6.62
CA THR A 75 1.88 13.32 -7.07
C THR A 75 0.37 13.23 -7.16
N GLU A 76 -0.14 12.85 -8.33
CA GLU A 76 -1.57 12.67 -8.59
C GLU A 76 -1.95 11.19 -8.65
N ASN A 77 -3.24 10.88 -8.49
CA ASN A 77 -3.78 9.52 -8.56
C ASN A 77 -3.09 8.56 -7.58
N ILE A 78 -2.88 9.02 -6.35
CA ILE A 78 -2.25 8.23 -5.30
C ILE A 78 -3.16 7.06 -4.93
N ALA A 79 -2.65 5.85 -5.05
CA ALA A 79 -3.33 4.62 -4.66
C ALA A 79 -2.38 3.72 -3.87
N VAL A 80 -2.90 3.02 -2.88
CA VAL A 80 -2.15 2.04 -2.08
C VAL A 80 -2.78 0.68 -2.30
N ALA A 81 -2.01 -0.24 -2.87
CA ALA A 81 -2.42 -1.63 -3.02
C ALA A 81 -1.65 -2.53 -2.06
N LEU A 82 -2.39 -3.31 -1.30
CA LEU A 82 -1.87 -4.45 -0.57
C LEU A 82 -1.71 -5.60 -1.55
N THR A 83 -0.54 -6.22 -1.55
CA THR A 83 -0.21 -7.39 -2.35
C THR A 83 0.25 -8.51 -1.43
N ALA A 84 -0.23 -9.73 -1.65
CA ALA A 84 0.20 -10.88 -0.89
C ALA A 84 0.06 -12.15 -1.71
N TYR A 85 0.89 -13.15 -1.40
CA TYR A 85 0.77 -14.48 -1.95
C TYR A 85 -0.16 -15.29 -1.05
N CYS A 86 -1.39 -15.51 -1.50
CA CYS A 86 -2.50 -16.07 -0.74
C CYS A 86 -2.74 -17.54 -1.08
N GLN A 87 -3.03 -18.34 -0.06
CA GLN A 87 -3.38 -19.75 -0.22
C GLN A 87 -4.86 -19.91 -0.61
N LYS A 88 -5.12 -20.71 -1.64
CA LYS A 88 -6.44 -21.16 -2.07
C LYS A 88 -6.97 -22.31 -1.22
N ARG A 89 -8.28 -22.58 -1.31
CA ARG A 89 -8.94 -23.70 -0.62
C ARG A 89 -8.44 -25.07 -1.11
N ASP A 90 -7.99 -25.15 -2.35
CA ASP A 90 -7.36 -26.34 -2.93
C ASP A 90 -5.91 -26.56 -2.47
N GLY A 91 -5.37 -25.65 -1.64
CA GLY A 91 -4.01 -25.69 -1.11
C GLY A 91 -2.95 -25.06 -2.02
N SER A 92 -3.30 -24.70 -3.26
CA SER A 92 -2.41 -23.95 -4.15
C SER A 92 -2.29 -22.50 -3.71
N TRP A 93 -1.34 -21.76 -4.27
CA TRP A 93 -1.08 -20.37 -3.90
C TRP A 93 -1.15 -19.47 -5.14
N GLN A 94 -1.64 -18.24 -4.95
CA GLN A 94 -1.68 -17.24 -6.01
C GLN A 94 -1.40 -15.85 -5.47
N TRP A 95 -0.96 -14.95 -6.35
CA TRP A 95 -0.83 -13.54 -6.03
C TRP A 95 -2.20 -12.88 -6.00
N ALA A 96 -2.46 -12.16 -4.91
CA ALA A 96 -3.64 -11.34 -4.74
C ALA A 96 -3.24 -9.90 -4.47
N SER A 97 -4.07 -8.97 -4.95
CA SER A 97 -3.95 -7.55 -4.67
C SER A 97 -5.28 -6.97 -4.22
N LEU A 98 -5.25 -6.08 -3.24
CA LEU A 98 -6.41 -5.37 -2.72
C LEU A 98 -6.08 -3.88 -2.63
N ASP A 99 -6.95 -3.04 -3.18
CA ASP A 99 -6.87 -1.60 -2.99
C ASP A 99 -7.26 -1.24 -1.55
N ILE A 100 -6.31 -0.65 -0.81
CA ILE A 100 -6.47 -0.20 0.58
C ILE A 100 -6.33 1.32 0.70
N THR A 101 -6.39 2.06 -0.41
CA THR A 101 -6.27 3.53 -0.46
C THR A 101 -7.26 4.19 0.50
N SER A 102 -8.52 3.73 0.44
CA SER A 102 -9.63 4.26 1.24
C SER A 102 -9.89 3.46 2.52
N TYR A 103 -9.18 2.35 2.71
CA TYR A 103 -9.42 1.42 3.80
C TYR A 103 -8.90 1.99 5.12
N LYS A 104 -9.74 1.99 6.16
CA LYS A 104 -9.34 2.34 7.52
C LYS A 104 -9.37 1.10 8.37
N GLN A 105 -8.38 0.98 9.25
CA GLN A 105 -8.37 -0.11 10.21
C GLN A 105 -9.58 0.01 11.12
N GLY A 106 -10.48 -0.99 11.07
CA GLY A 106 -11.80 -0.95 11.71
C GLY A 106 -12.98 -0.93 10.74
N ASP A 107 -12.77 -0.67 9.44
CA ASP A 107 -13.84 -0.75 8.43
C ASP A 107 -14.27 -2.19 8.13
N GLY A 108 -13.44 -3.17 8.50
CA GLY A 108 -13.63 -4.60 8.34
C GLY A 108 -12.34 -5.37 8.68
N ASP A 109 -12.39 -6.69 8.64
CA ASP A 109 -11.22 -7.57 8.63
C ASP A 109 -10.79 -7.83 7.18
N ILE A 110 -9.49 -7.78 6.89
CA ILE A 110 -9.00 -8.25 5.59
C ILE A 110 -8.83 -9.77 5.69
N ALA A 111 -9.55 -10.50 4.86
CA ALA A 111 -9.54 -11.95 4.83
C ALA A 111 -9.05 -12.45 3.47
N ASN A 112 -8.40 -13.61 3.48
CA ASN A 112 -8.11 -14.36 2.27
C ASN A 112 -9.27 -15.32 1.99
N ILE A 113 -9.99 -15.09 0.90
CA ILE A 113 -11.13 -15.87 0.43
C ILE A 113 -10.73 -16.60 -0.83
N ASP A 114 -10.31 -17.86 -0.68
CA ASP A 114 -9.89 -18.73 -1.80
C ASP A 114 -8.78 -18.12 -2.69
N GLY A 115 -7.76 -17.59 -2.04
CA GLY A 115 -6.62 -16.95 -2.68
C GLY A 115 -6.89 -15.51 -3.14
N GLU A 116 -8.03 -14.90 -2.80
CA GLU A 116 -8.33 -13.49 -3.07
C GLU A 116 -8.38 -12.68 -1.78
N LEU A 117 -7.73 -11.51 -1.75
CA LEU A 117 -7.82 -10.58 -0.61
C LEU A 117 -9.13 -9.80 -0.68
N LYS A 118 -9.94 -9.88 0.37
CA LYS A 118 -11.22 -9.16 0.46
C LYS A 118 -11.39 -8.52 1.84
N ILE A 119 -12.08 -7.39 1.87
CA ILE A 119 -12.53 -6.76 3.12
C ILE A 119 -13.84 -7.42 3.52
N GLN A 120 -13.84 -8.10 4.65
CA GLN A 120 -15.00 -8.72 5.28
C GLN A 120 -15.45 -7.87 6.45
N LYS A 121 -16.75 -7.59 6.57
CA LYS A 121 -17.33 -6.90 7.73
C LYS A 121 -17.92 -7.91 8.71
#